data_AF-A0A7S4JDJ8-F1
#
_entry.id   AF-A0A7S4JDJ8-F1
#
_cell.length_a   1.000
_cell.length_b   1.000
_cell.length_c   1.000
_cell.angle_alpha   90.00
_cell.angle_beta   90.00
_cell.angle_gamma   90.00
#
_symmetry.space_group_name_H-M   'P 1'
#
loop_
_entity.id
_entity.type
_entity.pdbx_description
1 polymer ?
#
loop_
_entity_poly.entity_id
_entity_poly.type
_entity_poly.pdbx_seq_one_letter_code
_entity_poly.pdbx_strand_id
1 'polypeptide(L)'
;MKMYSTAALFAASALLASPNAFSMANDDNVRVSSLLQIHIPHNFTKLNGYKHKEALFGIPRYGGSIRQNVYYADSDLCDANVDTSKGYPERKGKDGKNVPWPTPFILMVDRGYCTFVAKVRNAQRVGASGVIVADNTCVCGDSKCPPTPGSECESREPIMADDGSGSDISIPSFLMAKEDANVVKELLKAKQPVQMEMAWALPSPDNHVRYELWTTPSTRIGKNFPRQFKEAAVALGEHASFQPYMYIYDGQASGCIGLDGSNQCYNLCTNNGRYCATDPDNNLDYGVSGADVVKESLRRMCVWEHYGKDGIGVQWWDYVREFTHRCDTEDDPEYFKDDICVRDAMAHSGVDFDRIESCIGDSGGLDDDKDNGRLKDLLTKKDDRGIVILPSAFVNGSPLRGELSFSVMFKAICAGYLEGTEPDVCARCAFCPDERMCVTNGYCYGDDRDGVMPKDAVSNRTFKVTLLAVVALFVGLGVIYRRKQRQELRDQVRDVLASYMLLDEDDETAGRVVGRVAGVGV
;
A
#
# COMPACT_ATOMS: atom_id res chain seq x y z
N MET A 1 62.81 40.52 -16.76
CA MET A 1 62.91 40.12 -15.34
C MET A 1 61.51 39.83 -14.86
N LYS A 2 61.28 38.64 -14.26
CA LYS A 2 60.02 38.02 -13.80
C LYS A 2 59.11 37.38 -14.86
N MET A 3 59.19 36.05 -14.88
CA MET A 3 58.18 35.06 -15.32
C MET A 3 56.87 35.21 -14.53
N TYR A 4 55.74 34.83 -15.14
CA TYR A 4 54.70 33.89 -14.64
C TYR A 4 53.58 33.89 -15.72
N SER A 5 53.51 32.87 -16.57
CA SER A 5 52.73 31.63 -16.42
C SER A 5 51.32 31.75 -17.00
N THR A 6 51.19 31.25 -18.23
CA THR A 6 49.97 30.85 -18.91
C THR A 6 49.33 29.64 -18.22
N ALA A 7 48.03 29.68 -17.94
CA ALA A 7 47.17 28.49 -17.93
C ALA A 7 45.71 28.90 -18.13
N ALA A 8 45.12 28.38 -19.19
CA ALA A 8 43.76 28.61 -19.65
C ALA A 8 42.71 28.04 -18.67
N LEU A 9 41.67 28.82 -18.39
CA LEU A 9 40.43 28.30 -17.81
C LEU A 9 39.58 27.72 -18.95
N PHE A 10 39.48 26.40 -19.03
CA PHE A 10 38.37 25.72 -19.67
C PHE A 10 37.23 25.60 -18.66
N ALA A 11 36.14 26.32 -18.90
CA ALA A 11 34.87 26.09 -18.21
C ALA A 11 34.21 24.84 -18.80
N ALA A 12 34.31 23.72 -18.08
CA ALA A 12 33.53 22.52 -18.36
C ALA A 12 32.22 22.58 -17.56
N SER A 13 31.14 22.98 -18.23
CA SER A 13 29.77 22.84 -17.73
C SER A 13 29.39 21.36 -17.68
N ALA A 14 29.51 20.74 -16.50
CA ALA A 14 28.93 19.43 -16.24
C ALA A 14 27.46 19.61 -15.80
N LEU A 15 26.55 19.49 -16.76
CA LEU A 15 25.14 19.19 -16.51
C LEU A 15 25.05 17.82 -15.82
N LEU A 16 24.95 17.81 -14.49
CA LEU A 16 24.41 16.66 -13.77
C LEU A 16 22.89 16.75 -13.88
N ALA A 17 22.35 16.00 -14.84
CA ALA A 17 20.95 15.62 -14.87
C ALA A 17 20.65 14.78 -13.61
N SER A 18 20.10 15.41 -12.59
CA SER A 18 19.38 14.73 -11.53
C SER A 18 18.20 13.96 -12.16
N PRO A 19 17.96 12.68 -11.80
CA PRO A 19 16.79 11.97 -12.27
C PRO A 19 15.56 12.69 -11.72
N ASN A 20 14.65 13.06 -12.63
CA ASN A 20 13.41 13.76 -12.37
C ASN A 20 12.67 13.18 -11.15
N ALA A 21 12.68 13.92 -10.05
CA ALA A 21 11.58 13.85 -9.11
C ALA A 21 10.35 14.41 -9.84
N PHE A 22 9.37 13.54 -10.10
CA PHE A 22 8.05 13.95 -10.58
C PHE A 22 7.43 14.89 -9.55
N SER A 23 7.51 16.20 -9.79
CA SER A 23 6.59 17.15 -9.19
C SER A 23 5.35 17.17 -10.07
N MET A 24 4.36 16.34 -9.71
CA MET A 24 3.02 16.46 -10.26
C MET A 24 2.41 17.76 -9.71
N ALA A 25 2.05 18.66 -10.61
CA ALA A 25 1.17 19.77 -10.29
C ALA A 25 -0.20 19.18 -9.92
N ASN A 26 -0.57 19.31 -8.63
CA ASN A 26 -1.88 18.97 -8.11
C ASN A 26 -2.96 19.79 -8.84
N ASP A 27 -3.90 19.09 -9.45
CA ASP A 27 -5.29 19.53 -9.46
C ASP A 27 -5.88 19.04 -8.12
N ASP A 28 -6.27 19.97 -7.25
CA ASP A 28 -6.50 19.78 -5.80
C ASP A 28 -7.72 18.90 -5.43
N ASN A 29 -8.17 17.96 -6.27
CA ASN A 29 -9.33 17.14 -5.93
C ASN A 29 -9.39 15.69 -6.43
N VAL A 30 -8.31 15.13 -6.99
CA VAL A 30 -8.25 13.69 -7.27
C VAL A 30 -7.02 13.08 -6.61
N ARG A 31 -7.19 12.64 -5.35
CA ARG A 31 -6.19 11.81 -4.66
C ARG A 31 -6.20 10.42 -5.31
N VAL A 32 -5.28 10.20 -6.25
CA VAL A 32 -5.19 8.95 -7.01
C VAL A 32 -4.61 7.85 -6.10
N SER A 33 -5.45 6.96 -5.58
CA SER A 33 -5.07 5.79 -4.75
C SER A 33 -4.39 4.67 -5.55
N SER A 34 -4.48 4.72 -6.87
CA SER A 34 -3.90 3.73 -7.78
C SER A 34 -3.68 4.26 -9.18
N LEU A 35 -2.63 3.78 -9.84
CA LEU A 35 -2.27 4.14 -11.20
C LEU A 35 -2.29 2.89 -12.08
N LEU A 36 -2.95 2.99 -13.23
CA LEU A 36 -2.83 2.02 -14.31
C LEU A 36 -2.33 2.76 -15.54
N GLN A 37 -1.13 2.46 -16.02
CA GLN A 37 -0.50 3.23 -17.10
C GLN A 37 0.19 2.35 -18.13
N ILE A 38 -0.07 2.60 -19.41
CA ILE A 38 0.72 2.04 -20.52
C ILE A 38 1.99 2.89 -20.71
N HIS A 39 3.14 2.25 -20.62
CA HIS A 39 4.45 2.86 -20.91
C HIS A 39 4.96 2.50 -22.29
N ILE A 40 4.61 1.31 -22.78
CA ILE A 40 4.96 0.84 -24.11
C ILE A 40 3.69 0.35 -24.80
N PRO A 41 3.36 0.83 -26.02
CA PRO A 41 4.07 1.89 -26.72
C PRO A 41 3.76 3.29 -26.14
N HIS A 42 4.74 4.21 -26.17
CA HIS A 42 4.67 5.50 -25.47
C HIS A 42 3.55 6.44 -25.98
N ASN A 43 3.07 6.25 -27.21
CA ASN A 43 1.94 7.02 -27.74
C ASN A 43 0.60 6.71 -27.05
N PHE A 44 0.54 5.65 -26.24
CA PHE A 44 -0.61 5.32 -25.40
C PHE A 44 -0.45 5.80 -23.95
N THR A 45 0.58 6.60 -23.65
CA THR A 45 0.73 7.18 -22.32
C THR A 45 -0.32 8.28 -22.07
N LYS A 46 -1.00 8.26 -20.92
CA LYS A 46 -2.04 9.23 -20.52
C LYS A 46 -1.54 10.03 -19.31
N LEU A 47 -1.92 11.31 -19.21
CA LEU A 47 -1.43 12.19 -18.13
C LEU A 47 -1.80 11.67 -16.73
N ASN A 48 -3.01 11.12 -16.57
CA ASN A 48 -3.57 10.69 -15.28
C ASN A 48 -3.79 9.18 -15.20
N GLY A 49 -3.15 8.39 -16.06
CA GLY A 49 -3.47 6.96 -16.14
C GLY A 49 -4.72 6.64 -16.94
N TYR A 50 -4.99 5.35 -17.00
CA TYR A 50 -6.21 4.74 -17.51
C TYR A 50 -7.25 4.63 -16.40
N LYS A 51 -8.53 4.80 -16.74
CA LYS A 51 -9.62 4.59 -15.78
C LYS A 51 -9.68 3.12 -15.40
N HIS A 52 -9.75 2.84 -14.10
CA HIS A 52 -9.78 1.47 -13.59
C HIS A 52 -10.50 1.36 -12.24
N LYS A 53 -10.87 0.14 -11.88
CA LYS A 53 -11.34 -0.23 -10.53
C LYS A 53 -10.39 -1.23 -9.92
N GLU A 54 -10.06 -1.01 -8.65
CA GLU A 54 -9.20 -1.89 -7.87
C GLU A 54 -10.02 -3.08 -7.34
N ALA A 55 -9.39 -4.26 -7.29
CA ALA A 55 -9.95 -5.39 -6.54
C ALA A 55 -9.99 -5.08 -5.04
N LEU A 56 -11.11 -5.42 -4.40
CA LEU A 56 -11.31 -5.33 -2.95
C LEU A 56 -10.90 -6.62 -2.21
N PHE A 57 -10.27 -7.56 -2.92
CA PHE A 57 -9.78 -8.83 -2.41
C PHE A 57 -8.28 -9.00 -2.62
N GLY A 58 -7.71 -9.99 -1.92
CA GLY A 58 -6.29 -10.26 -1.90
C GLY A 58 -5.48 -9.29 -1.05
N ILE A 59 -4.25 -9.68 -0.72
CA ILE A 59 -3.34 -8.95 0.16
C ILE A 59 -2.12 -8.48 -0.64
N PRO A 60 -2.26 -7.51 -1.57
CA PRO A 60 -1.10 -6.94 -2.21
C PRO A 60 -0.26 -6.21 -1.15
N ARG A 61 1.07 -6.28 -1.24
CA ARG A 61 1.94 -5.47 -0.37
C ARG A 61 1.63 -4.00 -0.64
N TYR A 62 1.07 -3.28 0.34
CA TYR A 62 0.77 -1.85 0.22
C TYR A 62 2.03 -1.04 -0.06
N GLY A 63 1.90 0.05 -0.82
CA GLY A 63 3.04 0.92 -1.15
C GLY A 63 3.92 0.41 -2.31
N GLY A 64 3.35 -0.31 -3.27
CA GLY A 64 4.09 -0.92 -4.39
C GLY A 64 3.61 -0.49 -5.77
N SER A 65 4.51 -0.65 -6.75
CA SER A 65 4.20 -0.61 -8.18
C SER A 65 4.87 -1.78 -8.89
N ILE A 66 4.19 -2.41 -9.84
CA ILE A 66 4.81 -3.35 -10.79
C ILE A 66 4.74 -2.77 -12.20
N ARG A 67 5.81 -2.96 -12.96
CA ARG A 67 5.89 -2.61 -14.38
C ARG A 67 6.29 -3.86 -15.14
N GLN A 68 5.37 -4.41 -15.92
CA GLN A 68 5.61 -5.67 -16.63
C GLN A 68 4.96 -5.68 -18.02
N ASN A 69 5.42 -6.61 -18.86
CA ASN A 69 4.80 -6.88 -20.14
C ASN A 69 3.41 -7.51 -19.91
N VAL A 70 2.45 -7.10 -20.73
CA VAL A 70 1.08 -7.60 -20.70
C VAL A 70 0.94 -8.71 -21.72
N TYR A 71 0.30 -9.79 -21.30
CA TYR A 71 -0.21 -10.84 -22.20
C TYR A 71 -1.72 -10.91 -22.08
N TYR A 72 -2.42 -11.05 -23.19
CA TYR A 72 -3.87 -11.20 -23.21
C TYR A 72 -4.23 -12.66 -23.43
N ALA A 73 -4.91 -13.27 -22.46
CA ALA A 73 -5.22 -14.70 -22.48
C ALA A 73 -6.24 -15.10 -23.56
N ASP A 74 -7.02 -14.14 -24.07
CA ASP A 74 -8.18 -14.39 -24.94
C ASP A 74 -9.15 -15.43 -24.36
N SER A 75 -9.40 -15.27 -23.06
CA SER A 75 -10.17 -16.18 -22.22
C SER A 75 -10.66 -15.45 -20.98
N ASP A 76 -11.78 -15.91 -20.45
CA ASP A 76 -12.33 -15.44 -19.18
C ASP A 76 -11.62 -16.05 -17.96
N LEU A 77 -10.70 -17.00 -18.14
CA LEU A 77 -9.97 -17.69 -17.08
C LEU A 77 -10.84 -18.36 -16.00
N CYS A 78 -12.07 -18.76 -16.36
CA CYS A 78 -12.94 -19.48 -15.43
C CYS A 78 -12.52 -20.97 -15.24
N ASP A 79 -11.85 -21.57 -16.21
CA ASP A 79 -11.23 -22.89 -16.07
C ASP A 79 -9.88 -22.77 -15.35
N ALA A 80 -9.64 -23.65 -14.37
CA ALA A 80 -8.38 -23.73 -13.64
C ALA A 80 -7.21 -24.24 -14.50
N ASN A 81 -7.50 -24.97 -15.59
CA ASN A 81 -6.50 -25.49 -16.52
C ASN A 81 -6.10 -24.43 -17.54
N VAL A 82 -5.34 -23.43 -17.09
CA VAL A 82 -4.90 -22.31 -17.93
C VAL A 82 -3.74 -22.75 -18.84
N ASP A 83 -3.97 -22.70 -20.15
CA ASP A 83 -2.94 -22.94 -21.17
C ASP A 83 -2.10 -21.68 -21.40
N THR A 84 -0.92 -21.64 -20.79
CA THR A 84 0.01 -20.51 -20.84
C THR A 84 0.65 -20.28 -22.21
N SER A 85 0.47 -21.21 -23.15
CA SER A 85 0.98 -21.11 -24.52
C SER A 85 0.01 -20.45 -25.49
N LYS A 86 -1.21 -20.11 -25.04
CA LYS A 86 -2.23 -19.43 -25.83
C LYS A 86 -2.27 -17.94 -25.56
N GLY A 87 -3.11 -17.23 -26.32
CA GLY A 87 -3.29 -15.79 -26.19
C GLY A 87 -2.25 -14.99 -26.97
N TYR A 88 -2.15 -13.71 -26.59
CA TYR A 88 -1.45 -12.68 -27.35
C TYR A 88 -0.43 -11.92 -26.49
N PRO A 89 0.66 -11.43 -27.10
CA PRO A 89 1.10 -11.74 -28.46
C PRO A 89 1.46 -13.23 -28.60
N GLU A 90 1.13 -13.82 -29.76
CA GLU A 90 1.53 -15.20 -30.05
C GLU A 90 3.06 -15.31 -30.10
N ARG A 91 3.62 -16.29 -29.40
CA ARG A 91 5.07 -16.51 -29.35
C ARG A 91 5.39 -17.91 -29.83
N LYS A 92 6.25 -18.00 -30.85
CA LYS A 92 6.71 -19.27 -31.41
C LYS A 92 8.14 -19.56 -30.96
N GLY A 93 8.37 -20.77 -30.47
CA GLY A 93 9.69 -21.31 -30.16
C GLY A 93 10.47 -21.66 -31.43
N LYS A 94 11.72 -22.09 -31.25
CA LYS A 94 12.58 -22.55 -32.36
C LYS A 94 12.01 -23.76 -33.11
N ASP A 95 11.14 -24.52 -32.45
CA ASP A 95 10.42 -25.69 -32.97
C ASP A 95 9.06 -25.33 -33.62
N GLY A 96 8.73 -24.04 -33.73
CA GLY A 96 7.47 -23.58 -34.30
C GLY A 96 6.24 -23.80 -33.40
N LYS A 97 6.43 -24.29 -32.17
CA LYS A 97 5.35 -24.45 -31.19
C LYS A 97 5.14 -23.17 -30.41
N ASN A 98 3.95 -23.00 -29.86
CA ASN A 98 3.71 -21.88 -28.97
C ASN A 98 4.52 -22.06 -27.69
N VAL A 99 5.12 -20.98 -27.20
CA VAL A 99 5.85 -20.98 -25.93
C VAL A 99 5.02 -20.28 -24.84
N PRO A 100 5.13 -20.73 -23.58
CA PRO A 100 4.50 -20.08 -22.44
C PRO A 100 4.84 -18.59 -22.30
N TRP A 101 3.96 -17.84 -21.64
CA TRP A 101 4.26 -16.47 -21.21
C TRP A 101 5.54 -16.43 -20.36
N PRO A 102 6.48 -15.51 -20.63
CA PRO A 102 7.72 -15.41 -19.89
C PRO A 102 7.47 -14.63 -18.59
N THR A 103 7.89 -15.20 -17.46
CA THR A 103 7.82 -14.51 -16.16
C THR A 103 8.92 -13.46 -16.03
N PRO A 104 8.67 -12.35 -15.30
CA PRO A 104 7.38 -11.87 -14.77
C PRO A 104 6.48 -11.21 -15.83
N PHE A 105 5.15 -11.27 -15.63
CA PHE A 105 4.17 -10.68 -16.56
C PHE A 105 2.88 -10.23 -15.89
N ILE A 106 2.17 -9.29 -16.51
CA ILE A 106 0.77 -8.97 -16.19
C ILE A 106 -0.13 -9.73 -17.16
N LEU A 107 -1.19 -10.36 -16.66
CA LEU A 107 -2.15 -11.10 -17.48
C LEU A 107 -3.45 -10.29 -17.64
N MET A 108 -3.82 -10.03 -18.88
CA MET A 108 -5.10 -9.46 -19.25
C MET A 108 -6.09 -10.59 -19.58
N VAL A 109 -7.28 -10.53 -18.99
CA VAL A 109 -8.32 -11.57 -19.09
C VAL A 109 -9.68 -10.95 -19.36
N ASP A 110 -10.60 -11.70 -19.94
CA ASP A 110 -11.96 -11.20 -20.16
C ASP A 110 -12.83 -11.30 -18.91
N ARG A 111 -13.67 -10.28 -18.71
CA ARG A 111 -14.83 -10.43 -17.84
C ARG A 111 -15.73 -11.53 -18.39
N GLY A 112 -16.19 -12.40 -17.51
CA GLY A 112 -16.98 -13.59 -17.85
C GLY A 112 -17.89 -13.98 -16.70
N TYR A 113 -18.31 -15.24 -16.66
CA TYR A 113 -19.40 -15.69 -15.77
C TYR A 113 -18.96 -16.16 -14.37
N CYS A 114 -17.67 -16.44 -14.15
CA CYS A 114 -17.14 -16.76 -12.82
C CYS A 114 -16.72 -15.49 -12.04
N THR A 115 -16.52 -15.65 -10.73
CA THR A 115 -16.11 -14.56 -9.83
C THR A 115 -14.74 -13.99 -10.21
N PHE A 116 -14.52 -12.71 -9.90
CA PHE A 116 -13.21 -12.08 -10.13
C PHE A 116 -12.09 -12.78 -9.36
N VAL A 117 -12.38 -13.23 -8.14
CA VAL A 117 -11.46 -14.01 -7.30
C VAL A 117 -11.01 -15.29 -8.02
N ALA A 118 -11.92 -16.07 -8.61
CA ALA A 118 -11.56 -17.29 -9.34
C ALA A 118 -10.59 -17.00 -10.50
N LYS A 119 -10.84 -15.97 -11.30
CA LYS A 119 -10.00 -15.55 -12.43
C LYS A 119 -8.59 -15.20 -11.97
N VAL A 120 -8.49 -14.35 -10.94
CA VAL A 120 -7.22 -13.87 -10.41
C VAL A 120 -6.44 -15.01 -9.76
N ARG A 121 -7.11 -15.91 -9.05
CA ARG A 121 -6.48 -17.12 -8.48
C ARG A 121 -5.89 -18.01 -9.56
N ASN A 122 -6.62 -18.23 -10.66
CA ASN A 122 -6.12 -19.02 -11.79
C ASN A 122 -4.91 -18.35 -12.46
N ALA A 123 -4.95 -17.03 -12.64
CA ALA A 123 -3.81 -16.26 -13.15
C ALA A 123 -2.58 -16.33 -12.21
N GLN A 124 -2.79 -16.22 -10.90
CA GLN A 124 -1.74 -16.36 -9.89
C GLN A 124 -1.06 -17.74 -9.96
N ARG A 125 -1.85 -18.81 -10.09
CA ARG A 125 -1.33 -20.19 -10.18
C ARG A 125 -0.41 -20.42 -11.38
N VAL A 126 -0.60 -19.68 -12.47
CA VAL A 126 0.28 -19.73 -13.65
C VAL A 126 1.41 -18.68 -13.64
N GLY A 127 1.64 -18.02 -12.51
CA GLY A 127 2.78 -17.14 -12.30
C GLY A 127 2.60 -15.71 -12.79
N ALA A 128 1.36 -15.27 -13.04
CA ALA A 128 1.09 -13.86 -13.30
C ALA A 128 1.51 -13.02 -12.09
N SER A 129 2.14 -11.86 -12.35
CA SER A 129 2.54 -10.89 -11.33
C SER A 129 1.43 -9.87 -11.02
N GLY A 130 0.42 -9.78 -11.87
CA GLY A 130 -0.76 -8.92 -11.72
C GLY A 130 -1.80 -9.24 -12.79
N VAL A 131 -3.04 -8.82 -12.58
CA VAL A 131 -4.17 -9.11 -13.48
C VAL A 131 -4.89 -7.84 -13.91
N ILE A 132 -5.22 -7.76 -15.19
CA ILE A 132 -6.14 -6.76 -15.74
C ILE A 132 -7.37 -7.49 -16.26
N VAL A 133 -8.51 -7.31 -15.59
CA VAL A 133 -9.78 -7.80 -16.10
C VAL A 133 -10.32 -6.76 -17.10
N ALA A 134 -10.52 -7.18 -18.34
CA ALA A 134 -11.11 -6.38 -19.39
C ALA A 134 -12.63 -6.42 -19.27
N ASP A 135 -13.25 -5.28 -18.99
CA ASP A 135 -14.71 -5.21 -19.00
C ASP A 135 -15.25 -5.48 -20.41
N ASN A 136 -16.44 -6.07 -20.47
CA ASN A 136 -17.13 -6.46 -21.70
C ASN A 136 -18.46 -5.72 -21.88
N THR A 137 -18.93 -4.99 -20.86
CA THR A 137 -20.18 -4.23 -20.87
C THR A 137 -19.92 -2.74 -20.67
N CYS A 138 -20.70 -1.89 -21.34
CA CYS A 138 -20.62 -0.44 -21.15
C CYS A 138 -21.58 0.02 -20.05
N VAL A 139 -21.24 1.13 -19.38
CA VAL A 139 -22.17 1.79 -18.46
C VAL A 139 -23.23 2.59 -19.24
N CYS A 140 -24.47 2.56 -18.78
CA CYS A 140 -25.57 3.30 -19.38
C CYS A 140 -25.28 4.81 -19.39
N GLY A 141 -25.41 5.45 -20.55
CA GLY A 141 -25.17 6.88 -20.71
C GLY A 141 -23.71 7.28 -20.92
N ASP A 142 -22.77 6.32 -20.99
CA ASP A 142 -21.39 6.64 -21.33
C ASP A 142 -21.24 6.98 -22.82
N SER A 143 -20.92 8.25 -23.10
CA SER A 143 -20.66 8.75 -24.45
C SER A 143 -19.48 8.08 -25.16
N LYS A 144 -18.50 7.54 -24.42
CA LYS A 144 -17.29 6.91 -24.97
C LYS A 144 -17.49 5.42 -25.26
N CYS A 145 -18.43 4.79 -24.59
CA CYS A 145 -18.79 3.39 -24.75
C CYS A 145 -20.31 3.29 -24.98
N PRO A 146 -20.81 3.64 -26.18
CA PRO A 146 -22.23 3.46 -26.47
C PRO A 146 -22.54 1.95 -26.46
N PRO A 147 -23.60 1.51 -25.76
CA PRO A 147 -24.00 0.12 -25.78
C PRO A 147 -24.35 -0.30 -27.21
N THR A 148 -23.97 -1.53 -27.58
CA THR A 148 -24.32 -2.09 -28.88
C THR A 148 -25.85 -2.16 -28.97
N PRO A 149 -26.47 -1.80 -30.12
CA PRO A 149 -27.91 -1.94 -30.29
C PRO A 149 -28.38 -3.37 -29.96
N GLY A 150 -29.29 -3.51 -29.00
CA GLY A 150 -29.80 -4.81 -28.52
C GLY A 150 -28.99 -5.46 -27.38
N SER A 151 -27.96 -4.80 -26.84
CA SER A 151 -27.26 -5.23 -25.63
C SER A 151 -27.71 -4.44 -24.40
N GLU A 152 -27.76 -5.11 -23.24
CA GLU A 152 -28.00 -4.44 -21.96
C GLU A 152 -26.75 -3.65 -21.53
N CYS A 153 -26.96 -2.45 -20.99
CA CYS A 153 -25.92 -1.65 -20.35
C CYS A 153 -26.04 -1.76 -18.82
N GLU A 154 -24.92 -1.62 -18.12
CA GLU A 154 -24.93 -1.63 -16.66
C GLU A 154 -25.13 -0.21 -16.12
N SER A 155 -25.87 -0.05 -15.01
CA SER A 155 -26.12 1.28 -14.42
C SER A 155 -24.89 1.89 -13.76
N ARG A 156 -23.91 1.06 -13.40
CA ARG A 156 -22.65 1.46 -12.76
C ARG A 156 -21.56 0.46 -13.13
N GLU A 157 -20.31 0.89 -13.00
CA GLU A 157 -19.15 0.00 -13.19
C GLU A 157 -19.16 -1.14 -12.16
N PRO A 158 -18.75 -2.36 -12.54
CA PRO A 158 -18.64 -3.48 -11.63
C PRO A 158 -17.66 -3.22 -10.49
N ILE A 159 -18.00 -3.74 -9.32
CA ILE A 159 -17.09 -3.76 -8.17
C ILE A 159 -16.44 -5.14 -8.12
N MET A 160 -15.11 -5.16 -8.09
CA MET A 160 -14.33 -6.38 -7.92
C MET A 160 -14.31 -6.82 -6.45
N ALA A 161 -15.46 -7.28 -5.97
CA ALA A 161 -15.68 -7.75 -4.61
C ALA A 161 -15.07 -9.14 -4.36
N ASP A 162 -14.69 -9.40 -3.11
CA ASP A 162 -14.35 -10.75 -2.66
C ASP A 162 -15.59 -11.64 -2.69
N ASP A 163 -15.43 -12.89 -3.13
CA ASP A 163 -16.48 -13.92 -3.06
C ASP A 163 -16.43 -14.72 -1.75
N GLY A 164 -15.56 -14.30 -0.82
CA GLY A 164 -15.33 -14.94 0.48
C GLY A 164 -14.17 -15.93 0.46
N SER A 165 -13.52 -16.16 -0.68
CA SER A 165 -12.38 -17.05 -0.81
C SER A 165 -11.06 -16.33 -1.10
N GLY A 166 -11.05 -15.03 -1.35
CA GLY A 166 -9.92 -14.29 -1.93
C GLY A 166 -8.70 -14.06 -1.04
N SER A 167 -8.61 -14.67 0.14
CA SER A 167 -7.49 -14.46 1.09
C SER A 167 -6.16 -15.05 0.62
N ASP A 168 -6.18 -16.04 -0.28
CA ASP A 168 -4.98 -16.65 -0.88
C ASP A 168 -4.40 -15.83 -2.04
N ILE A 169 -5.10 -14.77 -2.48
CA ILE A 169 -4.65 -13.91 -3.57
C ILE A 169 -3.64 -12.88 -3.05
N SER A 170 -2.49 -12.81 -3.71
CA SER A 170 -1.36 -11.93 -3.36
C SER A 170 -0.97 -10.96 -4.48
N ILE A 171 -1.54 -11.12 -5.67
CA ILE A 171 -1.23 -10.29 -6.85
C ILE A 171 -2.25 -9.15 -7.03
N PRO A 172 -1.82 -7.94 -7.44
CA PRO A 172 -2.70 -6.82 -7.73
C PRO A 172 -3.62 -7.14 -8.92
N SER A 173 -4.86 -6.69 -8.83
CA SER A 173 -5.87 -6.96 -9.87
C SER A 173 -6.76 -5.75 -10.11
N PHE A 174 -6.84 -5.27 -11.36
CA PHE A 174 -7.66 -4.11 -11.74
C PHE A 174 -8.68 -4.48 -12.83
N LEU A 175 -9.86 -3.89 -12.77
CA LEU A 175 -10.83 -3.86 -13.87
C LEU A 175 -10.54 -2.64 -14.73
N MET A 176 -10.32 -2.85 -16.03
CA MET A 176 -10.18 -1.78 -17.01
C MET A 176 -11.49 -1.64 -17.80
N ALA A 177 -11.94 -0.40 -17.98
CA ALA A 177 -13.13 -0.09 -18.75
C ALA A 177 -13.01 -0.62 -20.20
N LYS A 178 -14.15 -1.04 -20.77
CA LYS A 178 -14.21 -1.78 -22.04
C LYS A 178 -13.52 -1.07 -23.19
N GLU A 179 -13.74 0.24 -23.35
CA GLU A 179 -13.20 1.06 -24.42
C GLU A 179 -11.67 1.09 -24.42
N ASP A 180 -11.08 1.23 -23.23
CA ASP A 180 -9.63 1.23 -23.05
C ASP A 180 -9.05 -0.19 -23.16
N ALA A 181 -9.77 -1.19 -22.62
CA ALA A 181 -9.36 -2.58 -22.70
C ALA A 181 -9.31 -3.09 -24.14
N ASN A 182 -10.25 -2.69 -24.99
CA ASN A 182 -10.25 -3.06 -26.41
C ASN A 182 -9.03 -2.52 -27.13
N VAL A 183 -8.58 -1.29 -26.83
CA VAL A 183 -7.34 -0.75 -27.41
C VAL A 183 -6.14 -1.63 -27.08
N VAL A 184 -6.00 -2.05 -25.81
CA VAL A 184 -4.90 -2.92 -25.38
C VAL A 184 -4.96 -4.29 -26.06
N LYS A 185 -6.15 -4.88 -26.16
CA LYS A 185 -6.37 -6.16 -26.86
C LYS A 185 -5.93 -6.09 -28.31
N GLU A 186 -6.30 -5.04 -29.03
CA GLU A 186 -5.94 -4.87 -30.44
C GLU A 186 -4.43 -4.69 -30.63
N LEU A 187 -3.74 -3.96 -29.74
CA LEU A 187 -2.27 -3.85 -29.76
C LEU A 187 -1.60 -5.22 -29.58
N LEU A 188 -2.04 -6.00 -28.60
CA LEU A 188 -1.50 -7.32 -28.31
C LEU A 188 -1.77 -8.31 -29.45
N LYS A 189 -2.98 -8.30 -30.03
CA LYS A 189 -3.35 -9.10 -31.21
C LYS A 189 -2.52 -8.74 -32.44
N ALA A 190 -2.21 -7.46 -32.62
CA ALA A 190 -1.30 -6.95 -33.65
C ALA A 190 0.19 -7.28 -33.38
N LYS A 191 0.49 -8.09 -32.35
CA LYS A 191 1.85 -8.49 -31.95
C LYS A 191 2.73 -7.31 -31.52
N GLN A 192 2.11 -6.20 -31.09
CA GLN A 192 2.83 -5.08 -30.51
C GLN A 192 3.05 -5.34 -29.01
N PRO A 193 4.27 -5.12 -28.49
CA PRO A 193 4.53 -5.28 -27.07
C PRO A 193 3.80 -4.19 -26.30
N VAL A 194 3.06 -4.59 -25.28
CA VAL A 194 2.45 -3.67 -24.32
C VAL A 194 3.13 -3.86 -22.97
N GLN A 195 3.66 -2.78 -22.41
CA GLN A 195 4.18 -2.76 -21.04
C GLN A 195 3.31 -1.81 -20.21
N MET A 196 2.83 -2.32 -19.09
CA MET A 196 1.97 -1.58 -18.17
C MET A 196 2.55 -1.48 -16.77
N GLU A 197 2.30 -0.33 -16.15
CA GLU A 197 2.46 -0.09 -14.73
C GLU A 197 1.11 -0.26 -14.03
N MET A 198 1.13 -1.03 -12.95
CA MET A 198 0.09 -1.05 -11.93
C MET A 198 0.73 -0.51 -10.66
N ALA A 199 0.21 0.58 -10.10
CA ALA A 199 0.61 1.10 -8.79
C ALA A 199 -0.61 1.18 -7.86
N TRP A 200 -0.40 0.88 -6.59
CA TRP A 200 -1.44 0.86 -5.56
C TRP A 200 -0.90 1.42 -4.23
N ALA A 201 -0.29 2.59 -4.33
CA ALA A 201 0.20 3.30 -3.17
C ALA A 201 -1.00 3.82 -2.36
N LEU A 202 -0.96 3.63 -1.06
CA LEU A 202 -1.84 4.40 -0.18
C LEU A 202 -1.43 5.87 -0.32
N PRO A 203 -2.38 6.81 -0.45
CA PRO A 203 -2.07 8.22 -0.40
C PRO A 203 -1.31 8.51 0.88
N SER A 204 -0.13 9.11 0.76
CA SER A 204 0.72 9.53 1.89
C SER A 204 0.91 11.05 1.87
N PRO A 205 -0.16 11.83 2.11
CA PRO A 205 -0.14 13.27 1.92
C PRO A 205 0.77 13.99 2.92
N ASP A 206 0.94 13.42 4.12
CA ASP A 206 1.63 14.03 5.25
C ASP A 206 2.12 12.95 6.24
N ASN A 207 2.57 13.39 7.41
CA ASN A 207 3.04 12.55 8.52
C ASN A 207 1.89 12.05 9.43
N HIS A 208 0.63 12.16 8.99
CA HIS A 208 -0.55 11.85 9.79
C HIS A 208 -1.52 10.93 9.05
N VAL A 209 -1.70 9.70 9.55
CA VAL A 209 -2.55 8.72 8.87
C VAL A 209 -3.96 8.72 9.44
N ARG A 210 -4.96 8.94 8.59
CA ARG A 210 -6.37 8.77 8.95
C ARG A 210 -6.84 7.38 8.53
N TYR A 211 -7.43 6.62 9.44
CA TYR A 211 -7.98 5.30 9.13
C TYR A 211 -9.40 5.14 9.65
N GLU A 212 -10.23 4.49 8.85
CA GLU A 212 -11.66 4.35 9.07
C GLU A 212 -12.04 2.86 9.10
N LEU A 213 -13.02 2.50 9.92
CA LEU A 213 -13.60 1.15 9.93
C LEU A 213 -15.12 1.22 9.91
N TRP A 214 -15.71 0.68 8.84
CA TRP A 214 -17.13 0.40 8.71
C TRP A 214 -17.42 -1.03 9.13
N THR A 215 -18.23 -1.18 10.17
CA THR A 215 -18.56 -2.48 10.75
C THR A 215 -19.95 -2.49 11.38
N THR A 216 -20.38 -3.63 11.90
CA THR A 216 -21.62 -3.79 12.66
C THR A 216 -21.35 -4.60 13.93
N PRO A 217 -21.97 -4.26 15.08
CA PRO A 217 -21.69 -4.90 16.36
C PRO A 217 -22.05 -6.40 16.39
N SER A 218 -22.95 -6.86 15.50
CA SER A 218 -23.44 -8.24 15.51
C SER A 218 -22.58 -9.26 14.75
N THR A 219 -21.63 -8.83 13.91
CA THR A 219 -20.84 -9.75 13.08
C THR A 219 -19.58 -10.25 13.78
N ARG A 220 -19.21 -11.53 13.56
CA ARG A 220 -17.99 -12.13 14.13
C ARG A 220 -16.72 -11.32 13.83
N ILE A 221 -16.58 -10.80 12.61
CA ILE A 221 -15.41 -9.99 12.22
C ILE A 221 -15.43 -8.63 12.94
N GLY A 222 -16.60 -7.98 13.01
CA GLY A 222 -16.80 -6.73 13.75
C GLY A 222 -16.53 -6.84 15.25
N LYS A 223 -16.71 -8.03 15.82
CA LYS A 223 -16.38 -8.34 17.23
C LYS A 223 -14.87 -8.55 17.44
N ASN A 224 -14.22 -9.29 16.55
CA ASN A 224 -12.85 -9.75 16.76
C ASN A 224 -11.79 -8.68 16.47
N PHE A 225 -11.96 -7.86 15.44
CA PHE A 225 -10.94 -6.89 15.06
C PHE A 225 -10.68 -5.83 16.15
N PRO A 226 -11.71 -5.18 16.75
CA PRO A 226 -11.47 -4.18 17.79
C PRO A 226 -10.77 -4.71 19.04
N ARG A 227 -10.97 -6.00 19.36
CA ARG A 227 -10.28 -6.67 20.48
C ARG A 227 -8.77 -6.79 20.30
N GLN A 228 -8.30 -6.74 19.05
CA GLN A 228 -6.90 -7.01 18.70
C GLN A 228 -6.13 -5.75 18.33
N PHE A 229 -6.81 -4.65 18.00
CA PHE A 229 -6.19 -3.47 17.41
C PHE A 229 -5.97 -2.30 18.38
N LYS A 230 -6.54 -2.34 19.60
CA LYS A 230 -6.40 -1.27 20.60
C LYS A 230 -4.93 -0.90 20.83
N GLU A 231 -4.08 -1.91 21.05
CA GLU A 231 -2.67 -1.71 21.36
C GLU A 231 -1.93 -1.02 20.22
N ALA A 232 -2.31 -1.29 18.96
CA ALA A 232 -1.78 -0.58 17.80
C ALA A 232 -2.29 0.87 17.73
N ALA A 233 -3.59 1.10 17.95
CA ALA A 233 -4.15 2.45 17.98
C ALA A 233 -3.44 3.34 19.01
N VAL A 234 -3.17 2.80 20.22
CA VAL A 234 -2.42 3.50 21.27
C VAL A 234 -0.96 3.71 20.88
N ALA A 235 -0.30 2.70 20.29
CA ALA A 235 1.11 2.80 19.91
C ALA A 235 1.36 3.75 18.72
N LEU A 236 0.38 3.89 17.81
CA LEU A 236 0.41 4.89 16.75
C LEU A 236 0.25 6.31 17.32
N GLY A 237 -0.54 6.46 18.39
CA GLY A 237 -0.68 7.71 19.14
C GLY A 237 -1.15 8.87 18.24
N GLU A 238 -0.57 10.06 18.45
CA GLU A 238 -0.93 11.27 17.71
C GLU A 238 -0.56 11.22 16.22
N HIS A 239 0.21 10.22 15.76
CA HIS A 239 0.57 10.06 14.35
C HIS A 239 -0.57 9.48 13.50
N ALA A 240 -1.63 8.96 14.12
CA ALA A 240 -2.78 8.47 13.39
C ALA A 240 -4.10 8.90 14.04
N SER A 241 -5.17 8.97 13.24
CA SER A 241 -6.52 9.17 13.74
C SER A 241 -7.45 8.09 13.22
N PHE A 242 -8.07 7.37 14.14
CA PHE A 242 -9.14 6.43 13.89
C PHE A 242 -10.48 7.15 13.72
N GLN A 243 -11.37 6.57 12.93
CA GLN A 243 -12.78 6.91 12.92
C GLN A 243 -13.63 5.65 12.72
N PRO A 244 -14.38 5.19 13.74
CA PRO A 244 -15.33 4.09 13.59
C PRO A 244 -16.63 4.59 12.94
N TYR A 245 -17.20 3.74 12.09
CA TYR A 245 -18.53 3.90 11.52
C TYR A 245 -19.32 2.61 11.66
N MET A 246 -20.59 2.75 12.04
CA MET A 246 -21.51 1.62 12.09
C MET A 246 -22.22 1.47 10.76
N TYR A 247 -22.62 0.25 10.43
CA TYR A 247 -23.43 0.00 9.24
C TYR A 247 -24.86 -0.33 9.63
N ILE A 248 -25.77 0.47 9.09
CA ILE A 248 -27.22 0.27 9.17
C ILE A 248 -27.82 0.39 7.76
N TYR A 249 -29.01 -0.15 7.60
CA TYR A 249 -29.79 -0.07 6.38
C TYR A 249 -30.77 1.10 6.46
N ASP A 250 -30.96 1.75 5.31
CA ASP A 250 -32.05 2.70 5.11
C ASP A 250 -33.35 1.91 4.96
N GLY A 251 -34.18 1.93 6.00
CA GLY A 251 -35.45 1.21 5.99
C GLY A 251 -36.47 1.85 5.05
N GLN A 252 -36.41 3.16 4.81
CA GLN A 252 -37.27 3.83 3.85
C GLN A 252 -36.96 3.37 2.42
N ALA A 253 -35.68 3.37 2.05
CA ALA A 253 -35.25 2.85 0.75
C ALA A 253 -35.54 1.34 0.60
N SER A 254 -35.59 0.61 1.71
CA SER A 254 -35.91 -0.83 1.73
C SER A 254 -37.41 -1.13 1.74
N GLY A 255 -38.29 -0.12 1.80
CA GLY A 255 -39.74 -0.32 1.84
C GLY A 255 -40.28 -0.75 3.21
N CYS A 256 -39.53 -0.52 4.29
CA CYS A 256 -39.96 -0.82 5.66
C CYS A 256 -41.04 0.11 6.19
N ILE A 257 -41.29 1.26 5.54
CA ILE A 257 -42.41 2.13 5.86
C ILE A 257 -43.52 1.87 4.83
N GLY A 258 -44.62 1.30 5.30
CA GLY A 258 -45.80 0.98 4.50
C GLY A 258 -46.50 2.24 3.96
N LEU A 259 -47.40 2.06 3.01
CA LEU A 259 -48.21 3.15 2.43
C LEU A 259 -49.09 3.86 3.48
N ASP A 260 -49.45 3.15 4.54
CA ASP A 260 -50.21 3.65 5.69
C ASP A 260 -49.30 4.25 6.78
N GLY A 261 -47.99 4.31 6.55
CA GLY A 261 -47.00 4.78 7.50
C GLY A 261 -46.62 3.76 8.57
N SER A 262 -47.06 2.51 8.49
CA SER A 262 -46.71 1.48 9.48
C SER A 262 -45.35 0.83 9.20
N ASN A 263 -44.64 0.42 10.25
CA ASN A 263 -43.43 -0.39 10.12
C ASN A 263 -43.74 -1.81 9.62
N GLN A 264 -43.28 -2.14 8.42
CA GLN A 264 -43.44 -3.42 7.75
C GLN A 264 -42.28 -4.39 8.02
N CYS A 265 -41.19 -3.92 8.62
CA CYS A 265 -39.98 -4.69 8.90
C CYS A 265 -39.90 -5.20 10.35
N TYR A 266 -41.04 -5.26 11.04
CA TYR A 266 -41.17 -5.84 12.39
C TYR A 266 -40.13 -5.26 13.37
N ASN A 267 -39.41 -6.10 14.12
CA ASN A 267 -38.39 -5.70 15.09
C ASN A 267 -37.00 -5.44 14.48
N LEU A 268 -36.86 -5.37 13.15
CA LEU A 268 -35.57 -5.10 12.51
C LEU A 268 -35.16 -3.62 12.56
N CYS A 269 -36.12 -2.73 12.84
CA CYS A 269 -35.97 -1.30 12.63
C CYS A 269 -36.38 -0.46 13.83
N THR A 270 -35.74 0.68 13.98
CA THR A 270 -36.10 1.75 14.92
C THR A 270 -36.77 2.92 14.18
N ASN A 271 -37.35 3.85 14.94
CA ASN A 271 -37.99 5.07 14.47
C ASN A 271 -39.04 4.80 13.38
N ASN A 272 -39.95 3.86 13.66
CA ASN A 272 -41.03 3.44 12.76
C ASN A 272 -40.55 2.97 11.37
N GLY A 273 -39.52 2.12 11.32
CA GLY A 273 -39.06 1.52 10.06
C GLY A 273 -38.01 2.34 9.30
N ARG A 274 -37.46 3.41 9.89
CA ARG A 274 -36.49 4.31 9.20
C ARG A 274 -35.07 3.75 9.18
N TYR A 275 -34.61 3.20 10.29
CA TYR A 275 -33.23 2.73 10.45
C TYR A 275 -33.24 1.27 10.88
N CYS A 276 -32.59 0.41 10.09
CA CYS A 276 -32.70 -1.02 10.29
C CYS A 276 -31.33 -1.70 10.36
N ALA A 277 -31.28 -2.89 10.95
CA ALA A 277 -30.16 -3.81 10.83
C ALA A 277 -30.67 -5.22 10.57
N THR A 278 -29.78 -6.08 10.08
CA THR A 278 -30.09 -7.50 9.96
C THR A 278 -30.12 -8.14 11.35
N ASP A 279 -31.08 -9.02 11.54
CA ASP A 279 -31.11 -9.92 12.67
C ASP A 279 -29.87 -10.85 12.67
N PRO A 280 -29.09 -10.94 13.76
CA PRO A 280 -27.85 -11.71 13.78
C PRO A 280 -28.04 -13.22 13.65
N ASP A 281 -29.16 -13.77 14.14
CA ASP A 281 -29.46 -15.21 14.11
C ASP A 281 -30.59 -15.57 13.12
N ASN A 282 -31.16 -14.56 12.46
CA ASN A 282 -32.30 -14.64 11.55
C ASN A 282 -33.58 -15.16 12.24
N ASN A 283 -33.72 -14.92 13.55
CA ASN A 283 -34.90 -15.29 14.32
C ASN A 283 -35.62 -14.06 14.86
N LEU A 284 -36.67 -13.64 14.15
CA LEU A 284 -37.43 -12.44 14.52
C LEU A 284 -38.19 -12.58 15.85
N ASP A 285 -38.38 -13.78 16.38
CA ASP A 285 -39.21 -14.00 17.58
C ASP A 285 -38.40 -14.01 18.89
N TYR A 286 -37.09 -14.29 18.83
CA TYR A 286 -36.24 -14.50 20.01
C TYR A 286 -34.82 -13.97 19.78
N GLY A 287 -34.12 -13.60 20.86
CA GLY A 287 -32.73 -13.19 20.77
C GLY A 287 -32.56 -11.70 20.44
N VAL A 288 -31.50 -11.39 19.69
CA VAL A 288 -31.10 -10.01 19.38
C VAL A 288 -31.81 -9.56 18.10
N SER A 289 -32.65 -8.54 18.20
CA SER A 289 -33.34 -8.02 17.02
C SER A 289 -32.44 -7.07 16.20
N GLY A 290 -32.83 -6.79 14.95
CA GLY A 290 -32.18 -5.73 14.17
C GLY A 290 -32.27 -4.36 14.86
N ALA A 291 -33.37 -4.07 15.56
CA ALA A 291 -33.51 -2.83 16.33
C ALA A 291 -32.49 -2.74 17.49
N ASP A 292 -32.18 -3.85 18.16
CA ASP A 292 -31.14 -3.90 19.20
C ASP A 292 -29.75 -3.61 18.61
N VAL A 293 -29.45 -4.14 17.42
CA VAL A 293 -28.21 -3.86 16.69
C VAL A 293 -28.11 -2.38 16.31
N VAL A 294 -29.22 -1.74 15.92
CA VAL A 294 -29.28 -0.29 15.67
C VAL A 294 -29.05 0.50 16.96
N LYS A 295 -29.64 0.10 18.10
CA LYS A 295 -29.42 0.73 19.42
C LYS A 295 -27.95 0.68 19.81
N GLU A 296 -27.31 -0.49 19.73
CA GLU A 296 -25.88 -0.63 20.05
C GLU A 296 -24.99 0.13 19.06
N SER A 297 -25.38 0.21 17.78
CA SER A 297 -24.69 1.01 16.78
C SER A 297 -24.71 2.51 17.15
N LEU A 298 -25.89 3.06 17.49
CA LEU A 298 -26.02 4.44 17.93
C LEU A 298 -25.23 4.70 19.22
N ARG A 299 -25.25 3.75 20.16
CA ARG A 299 -24.50 3.82 21.41
C ARG A 299 -23.00 3.93 21.16
N ARG A 300 -22.42 3.08 20.30
CA ARG A 300 -21.00 3.15 19.90
C ARG A 300 -20.63 4.47 19.24
N MET A 301 -21.53 5.06 18.44
CA MET A 301 -21.33 6.39 17.87
C MET A 301 -21.30 7.48 18.95
N CYS A 302 -22.20 7.41 19.93
CA CYS A 302 -22.23 8.34 21.07
C CYS A 302 -21.00 8.20 21.98
N VAL A 303 -20.51 6.98 22.21
CA VAL A 303 -19.23 6.76 22.90
C VAL A 303 -18.09 7.42 22.13
N TRP A 304 -18.03 7.23 20.81
CA TRP A 304 -16.99 7.85 19.99
C TRP A 304 -17.04 9.39 20.01
N GLU A 305 -18.24 9.97 19.92
CA GLU A 305 -18.42 11.43 20.00
C GLU A 305 -17.80 12.03 21.27
N HIS A 306 -17.99 11.36 22.41
CA HIS A 306 -17.54 11.88 23.70
C HIS A 306 -16.12 11.49 24.08
N TYR A 307 -15.63 10.34 23.60
CA TYR A 307 -14.37 9.75 24.04
C TYR A 307 -13.36 9.50 22.91
N GLY A 308 -13.67 9.82 21.65
CA GLY A 308 -12.82 9.62 20.48
C GLY A 308 -12.22 10.88 19.87
N LYS A 309 -12.40 12.06 20.51
CA LYS A 309 -11.98 13.37 19.95
C LYS A 309 -10.47 13.53 19.79
N ASP A 310 -9.68 12.74 20.50
CA ASP A 310 -8.23 12.67 20.38
C ASP A 310 -7.77 11.89 19.12
N GLY A 311 -8.71 11.27 18.40
CA GLY A 311 -8.41 10.41 17.26
C GLY A 311 -7.91 9.01 17.65
N ILE A 312 -7.70 8.73 18.93
CA ILE A 312 -7.26 7.42 19.42
C ILE A 312 -8.47 6.66 19.98
N GLY A 313 -9.23 7.32 20.85
CA GLY A 313 -10.46 6.80 21.44
C GLY A 313 -10.28 5.61 22.36
N VAL A 314 -9.32 5.68 23.30
CA VAL A 314 -8.99 4.57 24.22
C VAL A 314 -10.23 3.98 24.90
N GLN A 315 -11.10 4.82 25.44
CA GLN A 315 -12.33 4.39 26.11
C GLN A 315 -13.34 3.79 25.14
N TRP A 316 -13.35 4.20 23.87
CA TRP A 316 -14.18 3.55 22.85
C TRP A 316 -13.71 2.12 22.59
N TRP A 317 -12.40 1.91 22.45
CA TRP A 317 -11.83 0.56 22.30
C TRP A 317 -12.12 -0.32 23.52
N ASP A 318 -11.99 0.26 24.73
CA ASP A 318 -12.31 -0.43 25.97
C ASP A 318 -13.79 -0.77 26.07
N TYR A 319 -14.67 0.17 25.71
CA TYR A 319 -16.10 -0.09 25.70
C TYR A 319 -16.46 -1.24 24.77
N VAL A 320 -15.96 -1.23 23.52
CA VAL A 320 -16.23 -2.32 22.57
C VAL A 320 -15.69 -3.66 23.09
N ARG A 321 -14.50 -3.67 23.71
CA ARG A 321 -13.93 -4.89 24.32
C ARG A 321 -14.78 -5.42 25.48
N GLU A 322 -15.12 -4.56 26.42
CA GLU A 322 -15.91 -4.91 27.61
C GLU A 322 -17.34 -5.31 27.22
N PHE A 323 -17.99 -4.57 26.32
CA PHE A 323 -19.31 -4.91 25.80
C PHE A 323 -19.29 -6.28 25.13
N THR A 324 -18.35 -6.53 24.21
CA THR A 324 -18.31 -7.84 23.54
C THR A 324 -17.97 -8.96 24.53
N HIS A 325 -17.21 -8.68 25.60
CA HIS A 325 -16.86 -9.71 26.59
C HIS A 325 -18.03 -10.04 27.53
N ARG A 326 -18.78 -9.03 27.95
CA ARG A 326 -19.81 -9.15 29.00
C ARG A 326 -21.21 -9.33 28.44
N CYS A 327 -21.54 -8.62 27.37
CA CYS A 327 -22.92 -8.48 26.89
C CYS A 327 -23.19 -9.23 25.60
N ASP A 328 -22.16 -9.56 24.83
CA ASP A 328 -22.30 -10.26 23.55
C ASP A 328 -21.78 -11.70 23.66
N THR A 329 -22.38 -12.46 24.58
CA THR A 329 -22.01 -13.85 24.86
C THR A 329 -22.81 -14.82 24.00
N GLU A 330 -22.16 -15.83 23.44
CA GLU A 330 -22.82 -16.87 22.63
C GLU A 330 -23.84 -17.70 23.44
N ASP A 331 -23.59 -17.87 24.75
CA ASP A 331 -24.41 -18.70 25.63
C ASP A 331 -25.75 -18.06 26.02
N ASP A 332 -25.83 -16.74 25.98
CA ASP A 332 -27.04 -15.99 26.32
C ASP A 332 -27.11 -14.67 25.53
N PRO A 333 -27.79 -14.67 24.36
CA PRO A 333 -27.92 -13.51 23.50
C PRO A 333 -28.72 -12.35 24.12
N GLU A 334 -29.50 -12.60 25.18
CA GLU A 334 -30.35 -11.58 25.79
C GLU A 334 -29.52 -10.49 26.50
N TYR A 335 -28.29 -10.80 26.92
CA TYR A 335 -27.39 -9.80 27.51
C TYR A 335 -27.02 -8.67 26.55
N PHE A 336 -27.13 -8.89 25.23
CA PHE A 336 -26.75 -7.89 24.23
C PHE A 336 -27.59 -6.61 24.37
N LYS A 337 -28.86 -6.75 24.76
CA LYS A 337 -29.82 -5.66 24.94
C LYS A 337 -30.07 -5.31 26.41
N ASP A 338 -29.40 -5.98 27.34
CA ASP A 338 -29.57 -5.78 28.78
C ASP A 338 -28.85 -4.51 29.28
N ASP A 339 -29.60 -3.53 29.77
CA ASP A 339 -29.05 -2.25 30.19
C ASP A 339 -28.16 -2.35 31.46
N ILE A 340 -28.33 -3.39 32.29
CA ILE A 340 -27.44 -3.62 33.45
C ILE A 340 -26.06 -4.03 32.95
N CYS A 341 -26.00 -4.96 31.99
CA CYS A 341 -24.77 -5.37 31.36
C CYS A 341 -24.09 -4.20 30.66
N VAL A 342 -24.84 -3.41 29.89
CA VAL A 342 -24.24 -2.27 29.21
C VAL A 342 -23.68 -1.24 30.19
N ARG A 343 -24.39 -0.97 31.29
CA ARG A 343 -23.89 -0.08 32.36
C ARG A 343 -22.60 -0.64 32.98
N ASP A 344 -22.51 -1.94 33.20
CA ASP A 344 -21.31 -2.60 33.72
C ASP A 344 -20.12 -2.51 32.74
N ALA A 345 -20.36 -2.73 31.44
CA ALA A 345 -19.34 -2.57 30.40
C ALA A 345 -18.84 -1.12 30.29
N MET A 346 -19.74 -0.14 30.41
CA MET A 346 -19.38 1.28 30.44
C MET A 346 -18.55 1.64 31.68
N ALA A 347 -18.93 1.15 32.86
CA ALA A 347 -18.19 1.39 34.08
C ALA A 347 -16.74 0.87 34.00
N HIS A 348 -16.55 -0.33 33.45
CA HIS A 348 -15.21 -0.93 33.27
C HIS A 348 -14.36 -0.27 32.18
N SER A 349 -15.00 0.43 31.23
CA SER A 349 -14.32 1.17 30.16
C SER A 349 -14.12 2.66 30.46
N GLY A 350 -14.54 3.13 31.64
CA GLY A 350 -14.45 4.55 32.01
C GLY A 350 -15.39 5.45 31.20
N VAL A 351 -16.50 4.90 30.71
CA VAL A 351 -17.54 5.60 29.96
C VAL A 351 -18.70 5.94 30.89
N ASP A 352 -19.09 7.21 30.92
CA ASP A 352 -20.27 7.70 31.65
C ASP A 352 -21.57 7.29 30.95
N PHE A 353 -22.35 6.40 31.61
CA PHE A 353 -23.61 5.89 31.07
C PHE A 353 -24.65 6.98 30.81
N ASP A 354 -24.87 7.88 31.77
CA ASP A 354 -25.93 8.89 31.69
C ASP A 354 -25.64 9.88 30.56
N ARG A 355 -24.35 10.19 30.34
CA ARG A 355 -23.90 10.99 29.20
C ARG A 355 -24.20 10.32 27.85
N ILE A 356 -24.02 9.01 27.75
CA ILE A 356 -24.30 8.28 26.50
C ILE A 356 -25.80 8.18 26.25
N GLU A 357 -26.60 7.89 27.27
CA GLU A 357 -28.06 7.88 27.13
C GLU A 357 -28.61 9.26 26.76
N SER A 358 -28.06 10.35 27.33
CA SER A 358 -28.38 11.71 26.87
C SER A 358 -28.07 11.90 25.40
N CYS A 359 -26.89 11.46 24.92
CA CYS A 359 -26.54 11.54 23.51
C CYS A 359 -27.51 10.77 22.60
N ILE A 360 -27.97 9.59 23.01
CA ILE A 360 -28.97 8.81 22.27
C ILE A 360 -30.30 9.57 22.21
N GLY A 361 -30.76 10.12 23.34
CA GLY A 361 -31.97 10.94 23.43
C GLY A 361 -31.89 12.22 22.58
N ASP A 362 -30.80 12.96 22.68
CA ASP A 362 -30.52 14.21 21.93
C ASP A 362 -30.44 13.96 20.42
N SER A 363 -30.10 12.73 20.02
CA SER A 363 -30.09 12.32 18.61
C SER A 363 -31.49 12.11 18.04
N GLY A 364 -32.54 12.10 18.86
CA GLY A 364 -33.92 11.82 18.47
C GLY A 364 -34.47 10.51 19.03
N GLY A 365 -33.71 9.76 19.83
CA GLY A 365 -34.15 8.47 20.36
C GLY A 365 -34.42 7.42 19.28
N LEU A 366 -35.06 6.31 19.67
CA LEU A 366 -35.27 5.13 18.81
C LEU A 366 -36.76 4.75 18.65
N ASP A 367 -37.65 5.21 19.53
CA ASP A 367 -39.04 4.70 19.58
C ASP A 367 -40.02 5.55 18.77
N ASP A 368 -39.81 6.87 18.73
CA ASP A 368 -40.72 7.81 18.05
C ASP A 368 -40.58 7.73 16.51
N ASP A 369 -41.69 7.93 15.80
CA ASP A 369 -41.70 8.16 14.34
C ASP A 369 -41.19 9.57 14.00
N LYS A 370 -39.88 9.75 14.16
CA LYS A 370 -39.14 10.96 13.79
C LYS A 370 -37.73 10.59 13.37
N ASP A 371 -37.09 11.50 12.66
CA ASP A 371 -35.70 11.30 12.24
C ASP A 371 -34.77 11.27 13.47
N ASN A 372 -33.83 10.33 13.47
CA ASN A 372 -32.69 10.35 14.36
C ASN A 372 -31.52 11.03 13.62
N GLY A 373 -31.09 12.19 14.10
CA GLY A 373 -30.11 13.03 13.41
C GLY A 373 -28.78 12.33 13.17
N ARG A 374 -28.32 11.49 14.11
CA ARG A 374 -27.06 10.75 13.97
C ARG A 374 -27.18 9.56 13.01
N LEU A 375 -28.27 8.79 13.11
CA LEU A 375 -28.49 7.66 12.20
C LEU A 375 -28.72 8.15 10.76
N LYS A 376 -29.38 9.30 10.58
CA LYS A 376 -29.54 9.96 9.27
C LYS A 376 -28.19 10.39 8.68
N ASP A 377 -27.36 11.08 9.46
CA ASP A 377 -26.01 11.47 9.04
C ASP A 377 -25.14 10.25 8.70
N LEU A 378 -25.29 9.15 9.46
CA LEU A 378 -24.60 7.90 9.19
C LEU A 378 -24.99 7.30 7.82
N LEU A 379 -26.28 7.29 7.48
CA LEU A 379 -26.75 6.82 6.16
C LEU A 379 -26.21 7.69 5.02
N THR A 380 -26.20 9.01 5.19
CA THR A 380 -25.60 9.92 4.19
C THR A 380 -24.11 9.63 4.01
N LYS A 381 -23.34 9.50 5.09
CA LYS A 381 -21.92 9.15 5.03
C LYS A 381 -21.68 7.78 4.38
N LYS A 382 -22.55 6.80 4.65
CA LYS A 382 -22.48 5.46 4.05
C LYS A 382 -22.62 5.54 2.52
N ASP A 383 -23.58 6.34 2.05
CA ASP A 383 -23.86 6.50 0.63
C ASP A 383 -22.79 7.33 -0.08
N ASP A 384 -22.34 8.44 0.52
CA ASP A 384 -21.25 9.27 0.02
C ASP A 384 -19.94 8.47 -0.10
N ARG A 385 -19.71 7.56 0.84
CA ARG A 385 -18.54 6.69 0.86
C ARG A 385 -18.68 5.48 -0.05
N GLY A 386 -19.90 5.16 -0.51
CA GLY A 386 -20.18 4.01 -1.37
C GLY A 386 -20.02 2.66 -0.68
N ILE A 387 -20.34 2.57 0.62
CA ILE A 387 -20.19 1.33 1.39
C ILE A 387 -21.28 0.34 1.01
N VAL A 388 -20.87 -0.80 0.45
CA VAL A 388 -21.77 -1.88 0.01
C VAL A 388 -21.40 -3.25 0.59
N ILE A 389 -20.21 -3.39 1.17
CA ILE A 389 -19.68 -4.64 1.74
C ILE A 389 -19.14 -4.37 3.13
N LEU A 390 -19.30 -5.34 4.04
CA LEU A 390 -18.76 -5.30 5.40
C LEU A 390 -17.85 -6.48 5.72
N PRO A 391 -16.87 -6.30 6.62
CA PRO A 391 -16.39 -4.99 7.06
C PRO A 391 -15.68 -4.26 5.91
N SER A 392 -15.66 -2.93 5.95
CA SER A 392 -14.89 -2.10 5.03
C SER A 392 -13.95 -1.19 5.82
N ALA A 393 -12.67 -1.19 5.48
CA ALA A 393 -11.67 -0.35 6.12
C ALA A 393 -11.05 0.60 5.11
N PHE A 394 -10.58 1.76 5.58
CA PHE A 394 -9.92 2.74 4.73
C PHE A 394 -8.69 3.32 5.42
N VAL A 395 -7.66 3.63 4.64
CA VAL A 395 -6.45 4.34 5.08
C VAL A 395 -6.22 5.53 4.14
N ASN A 396 -6.14 6.73 4.69
CA ASN A 396 -6.03 8.01 3.99
C ASN A 396 -7.07 8.21 2.87
N GLY A 397 -8.27 7.70 3.08
CA GLY A 397 -9.37 7.77 2.12
C GLY A 397 -9.43 6.58 1.15
N SER A 398 -8.36 5.77 1.05
CA SER A 398 -8.32 4.62 0.15
C SER A 398 -8.87 3.36 0.79
N PRO A 399 -9.70 2.57 0.08
CA PRO A 399 -10.21 1.30 0.61
C PRO A 399 -9.07 0.30 0.82
N LEU A 400 -9.09 -0.34 1.98
CA LEU A 400 -8.21 -1.43 2.33
C LEU A 400 -8.69 -2.70 1.61
N ARG A 401 -7.76 -3.40 0.96
CA ARG A 401 -7.99 -4.64 0.21
C ARG A 401 -7.74 -5.88 1.07
N GLY A 402 -8.54 -6.91 0.81
CA GLY A 402 -8.38 -8.22 1.42
C GLY A 402 -9.06 -8.34 2.79
N GLU A 403 -8.71 -9.40 3.51
CA GLU A 403 -9.31 -9.69 4.82
C GLU A 403 -8.94 -8.62 5.86
N LEU A 404 -9.94 -8.15 6.62
CA LEU A 404 -9.70 -7.29 7.77
C LEU A 404 -9.00 -8.08 8.88
N SER A 405 -7.70 -7.88 9.01
CA SER A 405 -6.86 -8.44 10.06
C SER A 405 -5.92 -7.39 10.64
N PHE A 406 -5.33 -7.70 11.80
CA PHE A 406 -4.34 -6.84 12.43
C PHE A 406 -3.20 -6.49 11.46
N SER A 407 -2.60 -7.49 10.82
CA SER A 407 -1.42 -7.33 9.96
C SER A 407 -1.74 -6.43 8.75
N VAL A 408 -2.88 -6.65 8.10
CA VAL A 408 -3.28 -5.89 6.91
C VAL A 408 -3.53 -4.42 7.27
N MET A 409 -4.30 -4.13 8.32
CA MET A 409 -4.56 -2.76 8.75
C MET A 409 -3.27 -2.07 9.22
N PHE A 410 -2.48 -2.72 10.07
CA PHE A 410 -1.28 -2.12 10.65
C PHE A 410 -0.25 -1.78 9.56
N LYS A 411 0.01 -2.70 8.62
CA LYS A 411 0.90 -2.45 7.48
C LYS A 411 0.38 -1.36 6.56
N ALA A 412 -0.93 -1.33 6.31
CA ALA A 412 -1.53 -0.27 5.50
C ALA A 412 -1.35 1.10 6.16
N ILE A 413 -1.61 1.21 7.46
CA ILE A 413 -1.35 2.46 8.20
C ILE A 413 0.12 2.85 8.11
N CYS A 414 1.05 1.93 8.36
CA CYS A 414 2.47 2.22 8.28
C CYS A 414 2.94 2.62 6.87
N ALA A 415 2.34 2.07 5.82
CA ALA A 415 2.60 2.47 4.43
C ALA A 415 1.88 3.75 4.00
N GLY A 416 0.96 4.27 4.83
CA GLY A 416 0.21 5.49 4.56
C GLY A 416 0.93 6.77 4.99
N TYR A 417 2.04 6.68 5.72
CA TYR A 417 2.85 7.83 6.08
C TYR A 417 3.70 8.30 4.91
N LEU A 418 4.01 9.60 4.89
CA LEU A 418 5.05 10.14 4.03
C LEU A 418 6.41 9.50 4.39
N GLU A 419 7.20 9.15 3.37
CA GLU A 419 8.49 8.47 3.55
C GLU A 419 9.40 9.21 4.55
N GLY A 420 9.89 8.49 5.56
CA GLY A 420 10.76 9.02 6.61
C GLY A 420 10.03 9.73 7.76
N THR A 421 8.69 9.72 7.74
CA THR A 421 7.85 10.30 8.82
C THR A 421 7.09 9.24 9.61
N GLU A 422 7.32 7.96 9.33
CA GLU A 422 6.71 6.84 10.02
C GLU A 422 7.06 6.86 11.52
N PRO A 423 6.11 6.55 12.42
CA PRO A 423 6.40 6.43 13.84
C PRO A 423 7.28 5.21 14.13
N ASP A 424 8.01 5.25 15.26
CA ASP A 424 8.94 4.18 15.69
C ASP A 424 8.31 2.78 15.68
N VAL A 425 7.02 2.67 16.02
CA VAL A 425 6.28 1.41 16.02
C VAL A 425 6.19 0.81 14.62
N CYS A 426 6.04 1.63 13.58
CA CYS A 426 5.99 1.17 12.19
C CYS A 426 7.36 0.69 11.73
N ALA A 427 8.41 1.49 11.95
CA ALA A 427 9.78 1.12 11.59
C ALA A 427 10.23 -0.19 12.28
N ARG A 428 9.77 -0.42 13.52
CA ARG A 428 10.12 -1.59 14.31
C ARG A 428 9.28 -2.83 14.00
N CYS A 429 7.97 -2.67 13.81
CA CYS A 429 7.03 -3.78 13.82
C CYS A 429 6.40 -4.12 12.47
N ALA A 430 6.38 -3.21 11.48
CA ALA A 430 5.65 -3.46 10.22
C ALA A 430 6.23 -4.61 9.38
N PHE A 431 7.51 -4.96 9.61
CA PHE A 431 8.24 -6.01 8.91
C PHE A 431 8.42 -7.29 9.74
N CYS A 432 7.80 -7.36 10.92
CA CYS A 432 7.89 -8.52 11.78
C CYS A 432 7.04 -9.70 11.27
N PRO A 433 7.43 -10.95 11.57
CA PRO A 433 6.57 -12.11 11.31
C PRO A 433 5.23 -12.05 12.07
N ASP A 434 5.25 -11.51 13.30
CA ASP A 434 4.07 -11.25 14.12
C ASP A 434 4.06 -9.77 14.55
N GLU A 435 3.34 -8.94 13.80
CA GLU A 435 3.28 -7.50 14.06
C GLU A 435 2.51 -7.21 15.36
N ARG A 436 1.50 -8.03 15.69
CA ARG A 436 0.67 -7.83 16.88
C ARG A 436 1.46 -8.04 18.15
N MET A 437 2.23 -9.14 18.21
CA MET A 437 3.13 -9.39 19.33
C MET A 437 4.20 -8.30 19.42
N CYS A 438 4.75 -7.85 18.28
CA CYS A 438 5.75 -6.77 18.28
C CYS A 438 5.20 -5.46 18.85
N VAL A 439 3.99 -5.05 18.43
CA VAL A 439 3.34 -3.83 18.93
C VAL A 439 3.09 -3.92 20.43
N THR A 440 2.67 -5.09 20.92
CA THR A 440 2.35 -5.30 22.34
C THR A 440 3.61 -5.35 23.22
N ASN A 441 4.65 -6.06 22.78
CA ASN A 441 5.86 -6.30 23.57
C ASN A 441 6.96 -5.25 23.34
N GLY A 442 6.87 -4.48 22.25
CA GLY A 442 7.86 -3.49 21.84
C GLY A 442 9.09 -4.05 21.12
N TYR A 443 9.10 -5.34 20.75
CA TYR A 443 10.18 -5.99 19.99
C TYR A 443 9.70 -7.15 19.12
N CYS A 444 10.40 -7.41 18.02
CA CYS A 444 10.10 -8.45 17.05
C CYS A 444 10.50 -9.85 17.56
N TYR A 445 9.58 -10.81 17.57
CA TYR A 445 9.89 -12.23 17.81
C TYR A 445 10.10 -12.96 16.47
N GLY A 446 11.08 -13.86 16.39
CA GLY A 446 11.22 -14.78 15.26
C GLY A 446 12.45 -14.63 14.38
N ASP A 447 13.56 -14.08 14.88
CA ASP A 447 14.88 -14.44 14.34
C ASP A 447 15.57 -15.38 15.35
N ASP A 448 15.13 -16.65 15.36
CA ASP A 448 15.84 -17.75 16.04
C ASP A 448 17.11 -18.14 15.24
N ARG A 449 17.93 -17.13 14.95
CA ARG A 449 19.36 -17.26 14.68
C ARG A 449 20.07 -16.26 15.58
N ASP A 450 20.40 -16.78 16.76
CA ASP A 450 21.24 -16.20 17.80
C ASP A 450 20.61 -15.13 18.69
N GLY A 451 20.55 -15.46 19.97
CA GLY A 451 19.99 -14.64 21.03
C GLY A 451 20.64 -13.28 21.20
N VAL A 452 19.92 -12.41 21.92
CA VAL A 452 20.31 -11.03 22.22
C VAL A 452 20.26 -10.15 20.98
N MET A 453 19.23 -9.30 20.88
CA MET A 453 19.31 -8.05 20.10
C MET A 453 20.67 -7.40 20.36
N PRO A 454 21.57 -7.27 19.36
CA PRO A 454 22.71 -6.41 19.53
C PRO A 454 22.14 -5.00 19.56
N LYS A 455 22.24 -4.36 20.73
CA LYS A 455 22.29 -2.89 20.83
C LYS A 455 23.57 -2.39 20.13
N ASP A 456 23.78 -2.69 18.86
CA ASP A 456 24.96 -2.26 18.13
C ASP A 456 24.57 -1.45 16.89
N ALA A 457 23.80 -0.39 17.14
CA ALA A 457 24.18 0.87 16.51
C ALA A 457 25.58 1.19 17.05
N VAL A 458 26.61 1.02 16.20
CA VAL A 458 28.00 1.34 16.55
C VAL A 458 28.01 2.72 17.18
N SER A 459 28.32 2.79 18.49
CA SER A 459 28.36 4.05 19.22
C SER A 459 29.13 5.07 18.39
N ASN A 460 28.57 6.27 18.24
CA ASN A 460 29.17 7.35 17.45
C ASN A 460 30.63 7.65 17.88
N ARG A 461 30.98 7.27 19.11
CA ARG A 461 32.34 7.30 19.65
C ARG A 461 33.23 6.20 19.04
N THR A 462 32.75 4.98 18.94
CA THR A 462 33.46 3.84 18.35
C THR A 462 33.74 4.07 16.87
N PHE A 463 32.76 4.55 16.10
CA PHE A 463 32.95 4.88 14.67
C PHE A 463 34.01 5.98 14.46
N LYS A 464 33.99 7.04 15.29
CA LYS A 464 35.00 8.11 15.21
C LYS A 464 36.40 7.63 15.55
N VAL A 465 36.54 6.75 16.55
CA VAL A 465 37.85 6.21 16.96
C VAL A 465 38.41 5.25 15.91
N THR A 466 37.58 4.37 15.34
CA THR A 466 38.02 3.46 14.28
C THR A 466 38.38 4.20 13.00
N LEU A 467 37.59 5.20 12.61
CA LEU A 467 37.90 6.05 11.45
C LEU A 467 39.22 6.81 11.63
N LEU A 468 39.47 7.39 12.81
CA LEU A 468 40.74 8.06 13.12
C LEU A 468 41.93 7.08 13.11
N ALA A 469 41.76 5.87 13.63
CA ALA A 469 42.80 4.85 13.63
C ALA A 469 43.17 4.41 12.20
N VAL A 470 42.16 4.21 11.34
CA VAL A 470 42.38 3.84 9.93
C VAL A 470 43.07 4.97 9.17
N VAL A 471 42.64 6.22 9.35
CA VAL A 471 43.29 7.39 8.73
C VAL A 471 44.74 7.53 9.18
N ALA A 472 45.02 7.36 10.48
CA ALA A 472 46.39 7.40 11.01
C ALA A 472 47.27 6.29 10.43
N LEU A 473 46.70 5.10 10.19
CA LEU A 473 47.40 3.96 9.60
C LEU A 473 47.75 4.23 8.13
N PHE A 474 46.82 4.77 7.35
CA PHE A 474 47.10 5.18 5.96
C PHE A 474 48.10 6.33 5.86
N VAL A 475 48.03 7.32 6.75
CA VAL A 475 49.02 8.40 6.82
C VAL A 475 50.40 7.86 7.20
N GLY A 476 50.46 6.95 8.19
CA GLY A 476 51.70 6.29 8.59
C GLY A 476 52.34 5.49 7.45
N LEU A 477 51.56 4.66 6.76
CA LEU A 477 52.01 3.93 5.57
C LEU A 477 52.46 4.88 4.44
N GLY A 478 51.75 5.98 4.22
CA GLY A 478 52.11 7.00 3.23
C GLY A 478 53.43 7.71 3.55
N VAL A 479 53.70 7.99 4.83
CA VAL A 479 54.98 8.58 5.28
C VAL A 479 56.13 7.58 5.12
N ILE A 480 55.92 6.31 5.45
CA ILE A 480 56.92 5.25 5.25
C ILE A 480 57.22 5.08 3.76
N TYR A 481 56.18 5.05 2.92
CA TYR A 481 56.33 4.96 1.47
C TYR A 481 57.10 6.15 0.89
N ARG A 482 56.78 7.38 1.31
CA ARG A 482 57.53 8.58 0.90
C ARG A 482 58.97 8.57 1.37
N ARG A 483 59.25 8.06 2.58
CA ARG A 483 60.63 7.95 3.08
C ARG A 483 61.44 6.94 2.26
N LYS A 484 60.84 5.80 1.92
CA LYS A 484 61.47 4.78 1.07
C LYS A 484 61.73 5.31 -0.35
N GLN A 485 60.75 5.97 -0.97
CA GLN A 485 60.95 6.59 -2.29
C GLN A 485 62.06 7.65 -2.29
N ARG A 486 62.19 8.46 -1.23
CA ARG A 486 63.29 9.43 -1.13
C ARG A 486 64.66 8.77 -0.97
N GLN A 487 64.73 7.56 -0.41
CA GLN A 487 65.98 6.80 -0.34
C GLN A 487 66.34 6.25 -1.73
N GLU A 488 65.39 5.61 -2.42
CA GLU A 488 65.60 5.10 -3.78
C GLU A 488 66.00 6.22 -4.76
N LEU A 489 65.39 7.40 -4.66
CA LEU A 489 65.78 8.58 -5.45
C LEU A 489 67.19 9.09 -5.13
N ARG A 490 67.64 9.02 -3.87
CA ARG A 490 69.00 9.44 -3.50
C ARG A 490 70.05 8.47 -4.01
N ASP A 491 69.73 7.18 -4.03
CA ASP A 491 70.65 6.15 -4.54
C ASP A 491 70.76 6.26 -6.07
N GLN A 492 69.65 6.49 -6.78
CA GLN A 492 69.68 6.77 -8.23
C GLN A 492 70.44 8.06 -8.55
N VAL A 493 70.24 9.14 -7.78
CA VAL A 493 70.99 10.38 -8.00
C VAL A 493 72.48 10.20 -7.73
N ARG A 494 72.88 9.37 -6.75
CA ARG A 494 74.29 9.05 -6.50
C ARG A 494 74.91 8.23 -7.64
N ASP A 495 74.18 7.26 -8.17
CA ASP A 495 74.63 6.43 -9.29
C ASP A 495 74.79 7.27 -10.59
N VAL A 496 73.84 8.18 -10.83
CA VAL A 496 73.94 9.16 -11.91
C VAL A 496 75.11 10.12 -11.68
N LEU A 497 75.32 10.64 -10.46
CA LEU A 497 76.45 11.54 -10.18
C LEU A 497 77.82 10.82 -10.29
N ALA A 498 77.89 9.54 -9.96
CA ALA A 498 79.09 8.72 -10.10
C ALA A 498 79.44 8.45 -11.58
N SER A 499 78.44 8.30 -12.44
CA SER A 499 78.67 8.16 -13.89
C SER A 499 79.09 9.48 -14.56
N TYR A 500 78.72 10.64 -14.02
CA TYR A 500 79.27 11.93 -14.49
C TYR A 500 80.68 12.20 -13.95
N MET A 501 81.02 11.81 -12.71
CA MET A 501 82.38 12.00 -12.16
C MET A 501 83.45 11.13 -12.85
N LEU A 502 83.07 10.03 -13.52
CA LEU A 502 83.99 9.22 -14.32
C LEU A 502 84.19 9.74 -15.74
N LEU A 503 83.42 10.75 -16.19
CA LEU A 503 83.55 11.34 -17.53
C LEU A 503 84.42 12.61 -17.54
N ASP A 504 84.68 13.22 -16.39
CA ASP A 504 85.57 14.39 -16.29
C ASP A 504 87.06 14.01 -16.27
N GLU A 505 87.43 12.72 -16.14
CA GLU A 505 88.84 12.27 -16.24
C GLU A 505 89.27 11.87 -17.66
N ASP A 506 88.34 11.67 -18.60
CA ASP A 506 88.66 11.19 -19.97
C ASP A 506 88.69 12.29 -21.04
N ASP A 507 88.36 13.55 -20.71
CA ASP A 507 88.26 14.67 -21.68
C ASP A 507 89.38 15.74 -21.55
N GLU A 508 90.48 15.45 -20.84
CA GLU A 508 91.64 16.35 -20.71
C GLU A 508 92.92 15.92 -21.45
N THR A 509 92.85 15.00 -22.43
CA THR A 509 94.01 14.73 -23.30
C THR A 509 93.66 14.52 -24.78
N ALA A 510 93.20 15.56 -25.47
CA ALA A 510 93.31 15.60 -26.94
C ALA A 510 93.32 17.03 -27.48
N GLY A 511 94.51 17.64 -27.53
CA GLY A 511 94.71 18.90 -28.24
C GLY A 511 96.13 19.08 -28.76
N ARG A 512 96.27 18.92 -30.10
CA ARG A 512 97.38 19.32 -31.00
C ARG A 512 98.53 18.30 -31.13
N VAL A 513 98.85 17.78 -32.33
CA VAL A 513 99.48 18.50 -33.47
C VAL A 513 99.56 17.58 -34.71
N VAL A 514 99.14 18.10 -35.89
CA VAL A 514 99.69 17.95 -37.29
C VAL A 514 99.98 16.53 -37.83
N GLY A 515 99.64 16.12 -39.06
CA GLY A 515 99.18 16.74 -40.30
C GLY A 515 99.57 15.84 -41.50
N ARG A 516 99.11 16.20 -42.71
CA ARG A 516 99.47 15.65 -44.05
C ARG A 516 99.05 14.19 -44.33
N VAL A 517 98.75 13.72 -45.54
CA VAL A 517 98.48 14.19 -46.93
C VAL A 517 98.14 12.91 -47.73
N ALA A 518 97.29 13.02 -48.76
CA ALA A 518 97.17 12.15 -49.94
C ALA A 518 96.86 10.64 -49.80
N GLY A 519 95.80 10.24 -50.50
CA GLY A 519 96.02 9.45 -51.72
C GLY A 519 95.38 8.06 -51.78
N VAL A 520 94.38 7.96 -52.65
CA VAL A 520 94.14 6.90 -53.66
C VAL A 520 94.03 5.45 -53.18
N GLY A 521 92.93 4.79 -53.59
CA GLY A 521 93.03 3.39 -54.00
C GLY A 521 91.78 2.54 -53.84
N VAL A 522 91.05 2.42 -54.96
CA VAL A 522 90.15 1.33 -55.37
C VAL A 522 88.78 1.25 -54.70
#